data_AF-A0A2U1S558-F1
#
_entry.id   AF-A0A2U1S558-F1
#
_cell.length_a   1.000
_cell.length_b   1.000
_cell.length_c   1.000
_cell.angle_alpha   90.00
_cell.angle_beta   90.00
_cell.angle_gamma   90.00
#
_symmetry.space_group_name_H-M   'P 1'
#
loop_
_entity.id
_entity.type
_entity.pdbx_description
1 polymer ?
#
loop_
_entity_poly.entity_id
_entity_poly.type
_entity_poly.pdbx_seq_one_letter_code
_entity_poly.pdbx_strand_id
1 'polypeptide(L)'
;MTNLSALYLSLKRLSEIISLPDRVTHKIMASGNLPSYEHGRNRLVVTLEARLLQWLPQADLPTLGELLAKNLITEGALFTHLGPCFGKGVAPAAYRFYEGKAIKNMPLLYAKLDSFTEGGRIEIPLHPENFITDSSWEQLSGQRRLFLLGRITGSELPHLKAQAYVIGHLYDADRPEAETLDPFGRLSERMEVFPPMIDHFRGISEIRGVSKKELDGLRGISEWDIKEAFAEIIGEPFVPRDWGGERSDLFSARVSLGGRAVSTAFIFKGPSKFKPLTVADLGKNGDQISRLFTEPAQFVVLQHCHQITAGVRDHMRAFATRIHDLRPFSLIDGADTVRILKVHGKLGYRV
;
A
#
# COMPACT_ATOMS: atom_id res chain seq x y z
N MET A 1 11.29 -11.44 5.84
CA MET A 1 11.14 -12.12 4.54
C MET A 1 9.66 -12.25 4.29
N THR A 2 9.16 -11.71 3.18
CA THR A 2 7.73 -11.71 2.88
C THR A 2 7.27 -13.13 2.53
N ASN A 3 6.27 -13.65 3.23
CA ASN A 3 5.59 -14.92 2.93
C ASN A 3 4.22 -14.67 2.31
N LEU A 4 3.73 -15.63 1.53
CA LEU A 4 2.43 -15.59 0.86
C LEU A 4 1.65 -16.85 1.24
N SER A 5 0.37 -16.68 1.60
CA SER A 5 -0.59 -17.79 1.71
C SER A 5 -1.70 -17.57 0.69
N ALA A 6 -1.70 -18.36 -0.37
CA ALA A 6 -2.64 -18.26 -1.47
C ALA A 6 -4.01 -18.85 -1.11
N LEU A 7 -5.06 -18.07 -1.32
CA LEU A 7 -6.45 -18.52 -1.25
C LEU A 7 -6.98 -18.92 -2.63
N TYR A 8 -6.52 -18.21 -3.65
CA TYR A 8 -6.84 -18.43 -5.06
C TYR A 8 -5.55 -18.44 -5.87
N LEU A 9 -5.41 -19.41 -6.76
CA LEU A 9 -4.24 -19.53 -7.63
C LEU A 9 -4.63 -20.13 -8.98
N SER A 10 -4.36 -19.39 -10.04
CA SER A 10 -4.67 -19.78 -11.41
C SER A 10 -3.42 -20.35 -12.09
N LEU A 11 -3.24 -21.67 -12.05
CA LEU A 11 -2.06 -22.35 -12.61
C LEU A 11 -1.79 -21.96 -14.08
N LYS A 12 -2.83 -22.00 -14.92
CA LYS A 12 -2.75 -21.65 -16.34
C LYS A 12 -2.20 -20.24 -16.56
N ARG A 13 -2.59 -19.29 -15.72
CA ARG A 13 -2.14 -17.90 -15.82
C ARG A 13 -0.74 -17.76 -15.26
N LEU A 14 -0.44 -18.37 -14.11
CA LEU A 14 0.91 -18.36 -13.55
C LEU A 14 1.95 -18.91 -14.52
N SER A 15 1.65 -19.96 -15.29
CA SER A 15 2.58 -20.47 -16.31
C SER A 15 2.88 -19.47 -17.44
N GLU A 16 2.10 -18.40 -17.61
CA GLU A 16 2.37 -17.33 -18.57
C GLU A 16 3.51 -16.40 -18.09
N ILE A 17 3.75 -16.31 -16.78
CA ILE A 17 4.64 -15.30 -16.18
C ILE A 17 5.81 -15.89 -15.39
N ILE A 18 5.69 -17.12 -14.91
CA ILE A 18 6.76 -17.83 -14.18
C ILE A 18 7.10 -19.16 -14.86
N SER A 19 8.39 -19.43 -15.04
CA SER A 19 8.87 -20.73 -15.52
C SER A 19 8.57 -21.80 -14.48
N LEU A 20 7.73 -22.77 -14.86
CA LEU A 20 7.38 -23.89 -14.00
C LEU A 20 8.34 -25.08 -14.23
N PRO A 21 8.66 -25.88 -13.21
CA PRO A 21 9.46 -27.10 -13.39
C PRO A 21 8.77 -28.07 -14.37
N ASP A 22 9.52 -28.76 -15.22
CA ASP A 22 8.97 -29.66 -16.27
C ASP A 22 7.97 -30.68 -15.72
N ARG A 23 8.22 -31.22 -14.52
CA ARG A 23 7.30 -32.16 -13.83
C ARG A 23 5.94 -31.56 -13.49
N VAL A 24 5.89 -30.25 -13.25
CA VAL A 24 4.66 -29.48 -12.99
C VAL A 24 3.98 -29.17 -14.32
N THR A 25 4.73 -28.70 -15.31
CA THR A 25 4.23 -28.40 -16.66
C THR A 25 3.57 -29.62 -17.29
N HIS A 26 4.20 -30.80 -17.24
CA HIS A 26 3.64 -32.05 -17.75
C HIS A 26 2.35 -32.47 -17.02
N LYS A 27 2.25 -32.27 -15.70
CA LYS A 27 1.02 -32.56 -14.96
C LYS A 27 -0.09 -31.57 -15.31
N ILE A 28 0.21 -30.28 -15.43
CA ILE A 28 -0.75 -29.24 -15.81
C ILE A 28 -1.31 -29.50 -17.21
N MET A 29 -0.44 -29.84 -18.17
CA MET A 29 -0.85 -30.15 -19.54
C MET A 29 -1.68 -31.44 -19.65
N ALA A 30 -1.46 -32.40 -18.75
CA ALA A 30 -2.19 -33.67 -18.75
C ALA A 30 -3.57 -33.61 -18.05
N SER A 31 -3.75 -32.78 -17.02
CA SER A 31 -4.99 -32.76 -16.23
C SER A 31 -5.80 -31.47 -16.31
N GLY A 32 -5.24 -30.36 -16.81
CA GLY A 32 -5.88 -29.03 -16.83
C GLY A 32 -6.17 -28.41 -15.46
N ASN A 33 -6.11 -29.21 -14.40
CA ASN A 33 -6.50 -28.91 -13.02
C ASN A 33 -5.38 -29.29 -12.04
N LEU A 34 -5.40 -28.66 -10.85
CA LEU A 34 -4.61 -29.09 -9.68
C LEU A 34 -4.94 -30.56 -9.35
N PRO A 35 -3.94 -31.43 -9.11
CA PRO A 35 -4.18 -32.83 -8.76
C PRO A 35 -5.08 -32.97 -7.52
N SER A 36 -6.05 -33.89 -7.56
CA SER A 36 -6.96 -34.21 -6.44
C SER A 36 -6.27 -34.89 -5.24
N TYR A 37 -5.00 -35.31 -5.38
CA TYR A 37 -4.21 -35.87 -4.29
C TYR A 37 -3.68 -34.76 -3.37
N GLU A 38 -4.30 -34.62 -2.19
CA GLU A 38 -4.03 -33.58 -1.18
C GLU A 38 -2.53 -33.37 -0.88
N HIS A 39 -1.74 -34.43 -0.78
CA HIS A 39 -0.31 -34.34 -0.45
C HIS A 39 0.56 -33.77 -1.59
N GLY A 40 0.21 -34.06 -2.84
CA GLY A 40 0.93 -33.54 -4.02
C GLY A 40 0.55 -32.09 -4.32
N ARG A 41 -0.70 -31.72 -4.04
CA ARG A 41 -1.26 -30.39 -4.23
C ARG A 41 -0.63 -29.36 -3.29
N ASN A 42 -0.50 -29.67 -2.00
CA ASN A 42 0.09 -28.74 -1.04
C ASN A 42 1.57 -28.43 -1.35
N ARG A 43 2.38 -29.44 -1.70
CA ARG A 43 3.77 -29.23 -2.12
C ARG A 43 3.89 -28.34 -3.35
N LEU A 44 2.97 -28.51 -4.31
CA LEU A 44 2.93 -27.69 -5.51
C LEU A 44 2.59 -26.23 -5.17
N VAL A 45 1.58 -25.99 -4.33
CA VAL A 45 1.18 -24.63 -3.91
C VAL A 45 2.34 -23.93 -3.21
N VAL A 46 2.98 -24.57 -2.23
CA VAL A 46 4.14 -24.01 -1.52
C VAL A 46 5.29 -23.69 -2.48
N THR A 47 5.54 -24.57 -3.45
CA THR A 47 6.58 -24.33 -4.48
C THR A 47 6.24 -23.10 -5.34
N LEU A 48 4.97 -22.93 -5.72
CA LEU A 48 4.51 -21.81 -6.53
C LEU A 48 4.53 -20.49 -5.76
N GLU A 49 4.11 -20.50 -4.49
CA GLU A 49 4.20 -19.34 -3.60
C GLU A 49 5.66 -18.87 -3.47
N ALA A 50 6.59 -19.79 -3.20
CA ALA A 50 8.01 -19.46 -3.10
C ALA A 50 8.58 -18.90 -4.43
N ARG A 51 8.24 -19.51 -5.56
CA ARG A 51 8.67 -19.04 -6.89
C ARG A 51 8.08 -17.67 -7.22
N LEU A 52 6.82 -17.43 -6.88
CA LEU A 52 6.18 -16.16 -7.09
C LEU A 52 6.85 -15.06 -6.26
N LEU A 53 7.16 -15.33 -4.99
CA LEU A 53 7.88 -14.40 -4.12
C LEU A 53 9.30 -14.10 -4.61
N GLN A 54 9.96 -15.06 -5.27
CA GLN A 54 11.26 -14.82 -5.92
C GLN A 54 11.15 -13.98 -7.20
N TRP A 55 10.07 -14.16 -7.96
CA TRP A 55 9.83 -13.46 -9.22
C TRP A 55 9.34 -12.02 -9.03
N LEU A 56 8.48 -11.77 -8.04
CA LEU A 56 7.84 -10.47 -7.80
C LEU A 56 8.83 -9.28 -7.71
N PRO A 57 9.98 -9.38 -7.02
CA PRO A 57 10.99 -8.31 -7.03
C PRO A 57 11.65 -8.08 -8.39
N GLN A 58 11.87 -9.14 -9.16
CA GLN A 58 12.49 -9.04 -10.49
C GLN A 58 11.52 -8.44 -11.52
N ALA A 59 10.23 -8.66 -11.33
CA ALA A 59 9.18 -8.18 -12.21
C ALA A 59 8.87 -6.68 -12.05
N ASP A 60 9.29 -6.05 -10.94
CA ASP A 60 9.06 -4.62 -10.60
C ASP A 60 7.63 -4.15 -10.96
N LEU A 61 6.63 -4.94 -10.56
CA LEU A 61 5.25 -4.66 -10.94
C LEU A 61 4.72 -3.41 -10.21
N PRO A 62 4.06 -2.48 -10.91
CA PRO A 62 3.39 -1.37 -10.27
C PRO A 62 2.20 -1.85 -9.44
N THR A 63 1.83 -1.08 -8.42
CA THR A 63 0.54 -1.31 -7.75
C THR A 63 -0.61 -0.78 -8.61
N LEU A 64 -1.83 -1.29 -8.39
CA LEU A 64 -3.04 -0.78 -9.06
C LEU A 64 -3.22 0.72 -8.82
N GLY A 65 -2.95 1.17 -7.59
CA GLY A 65 -3.04 2.58 -7.24
C GLY A 65 -1.97 3.42 -7.93
N GLU A 66 -0.76 2.90 -8.15
CA GLU A 66 0.26 3.58 -8.94
C GLU A 66 -0.16 3.74 -10.41
N LEU A 67 -0.73 2.68 -11.01
CA LEU A 67 -1.24 2.76 -12.39
C LEU A 67 -2.36 3.79 -12.52
N LEU A 68 -3.28 3.84 -11.55
CA LEU A 68 -4.35 4.83 -11.50
C LEU A 68 -3.80 6.25 -11.32
N ALA A 69 -2.92 6.46 -10.34
CA ALA A 69 -2.32 7.76 -10.07
C ALA A 69 -1.54 8.29 -11.29
N LYS A 70 -0.80 7.42 -11.98
CA LYS A 70 -0.02 7.81 -13.16
C LYS A 70 -0.84 7.84 -14.46
N ASN A 71 -2.13 7.47 -14.41
CA ASN A 71 -2.98 7.30 -15.59
C ASN A 71 -2.38 6.35 -16.63
N LEU A 72 -1.84 5.22 -16.16
CA LEU A 72 -1.17 4.17 -16.95
C LEU A 72 -2.02 2.89 -17.06
N ILE A 73 -3.32 2.96 -16.78
CA ILE A 73 -4.21 1.80 -16.89
C ILE A 73 -4.42 1.46 -18.37
N THR A 74 -3.96 0.28 -18.76
CA THR A 74 -4.14 -0.28 -20.11
C THR A 74 -4.51 -1.76 -20.03
N GLU A 75 -5.23 -2.27 -21.03
CA GLU A 75 -5.48 -3.70 -21.13
C GLU A 75 -4.17 -4.48 -21.27
N GLY A 76 -4.09 -5.63 -20.59
CA GLY A 76 -2.88 -6.43 -20.52
C GLY A 76 -1.88 -6.02 -19.44
N ALA A 77 -2.03 -4.83 -18.83
CA ALA A 77 -1.14 -4.39 -17.76
C ALA A 77 -1.21 -5.34 -16.55
N LEU A 78 -0.05 -5.80 -16.10
CA LEU A 78 0.11 -6.52 -14.85
C LEU A 78 0.17 -5.53 -13.68
N PHE A 79 -0.42 -5.91 -12.55
CA PHE A 79 -0.42 -5.08 -11.36
C PHE A 79 -0.45 -5.92 -10.09
N THR A 80 0.00 -5.30 -9.00
CA THR A 80 -0.23 -5.79 -7.64
C THR A 80 -1.25 -4.92 -6.90
N HIS A 81 -1.98 -5.51 -5.96
CA HIS A 81 -2.85 -4.76 -5.06
C HIS A 81 -2.79 -5.38 -3.68
N LEU A 82 -2.56 -4.57 -2.65
CA LEU A 82 -2.64 -4.98 -1.25
C LEU A 82 -3.61 -4.04 -0.53
N GLY A 83 -4.82 -4.50 -0.27
CA GLY A 83 -5.87 -3.63 0.23
C GLY A 83 -7.20 -4.33 0.49
N PRO A 84 -8.22 -3.58 0.90
CA PRO A 84 -9.55 -4.12 1.14
C PRO A 84 -10.20 -4.60 -0.16
N CYS A 85 -10.60 -5.86 -0.16
CA CYS A 85 -11.34 -6.53 -1.22
C CYS A 85 -12.66 -7.07 -0.66
N PHE A 86 -13.67 -7.18 -1.52
CA PHE A 86 -15.02 -7.56 -1.18
C PHE A 86 -15.46 -8.75 -2.04
N GLY A 87 -15.72 -9.87 -1.41
CA GLY A 87 -16.23 -11.08 -2.07
C GLY A 87 -17.74 -11.11 -2.14
N LYS A 88 -18.28 -11.30 -3.34
CA LYS A 88 -19.72 -11.45 -3.61
C LYS A 88 -20.00 -12.80 -4.28
N GLY A 89 -20.93 -13.56 -3.70
CA GLY A 89 -21.39 -14.83 -4.27
C GLY A 89 -20.37 -15.98 -4.19
N VAL A 90 -19.24 -15.79 -3.49
CA VAL A 90 -18.13 -16.75 -3.42
C VAL A 90 -18.56 -18.09 -2.81
N ALA A 91 -19.07 -18.10 -1.57
CA ALA A 91 -19.48 -19.34 -0.91
C ALA A 91 -20.61 -20.11 -1.65
N PRO A 92 -21.71 -19.47 -2.11
CA PRO A 92 -22.73 -20.18 -2.88
C PRO A 92 -22.23 -20.78 -4.19
N ALA A 93 -21.31 -20.12 -4.89
CA ALA A 93 -20.71 -20.64 -6.12
C ALA A 93 -19.77 -21.82 -5.84
N ALA A 94 -18.97 -21.72 -4.78
CA ALA A 94 -18.11 -22.81 -4.32
C ALA A 94 -18.92 -24.07 -4.02
N TYR A 95 -19.94 -23.96 -3.17
CA TYR A 95 -20.79 -25.08 -2.76
C TYR A 95 -21.37 -25.81 -3.98
N ARG A 96 -21.96 -25.07 -4.93
CA ARG A 96 -22.52 -25.67 -6.14
C ARG A 96 -21.47 -26.37 -7.00
N PHE A 97 -20.30 -25.77 -7.16
CA PHE A 97 -19.21 -26.36 -7.94
C PHE A 97 -18.75 -27.69 -7.36
N TYR A 98 -18.53 -27.77 -6.04
CA TYR A 98 -18.08 -29.00 -5.38
C TYR A 98 -19.18 -30.08 -5.33
N GLU A 99 -20.46 -29.70 -5.39
CA GLU A 99 -21.58 -30.63 -5.62
C GLU A 99 -21.73 -31.07 -7.09
N GLY A 100 -20.86 -30.62 -8.00
CA GLY A 100 -20.97 -30.91 -9.44
C GLY A 100 -22.14 -30.20 -10.14
N LYS A 101 -22.72 -29.17 -9.50
CA LYS A 101 -23.84 -28.38 -10.06
C LYS A 101 -23.31 -27.18 -10.82
N ALA A 102 -24.03 -26.77 -11.87
CA ALA A 102 -23.71 -25.57 -12.63
C ALA A 102 -23.73 -24.32 -11.72
N ILE A 103 -22.69 -23.48 -11.84
CA ILE A 103 -22.58 -22.19 -11.13
C ILE A 103 -23.65 -21.24 -11.68
N LYS A 104 -24.56 -20.78 -10.82
CA LYS A 104 -25.68 -19.92 -11.23
C LYS A 104 -25.25 -18.47 -11.47
N ASN A 105 -24.38 -17.95 -10.60
CA ASN A 105 -23.82 -16.60 -10.68
C ASN A 105 -22.32 -16.71 -10.50
N MET A 106 -21.54 -16.12 -11.40
CA MET A 106 -20.08 -16.10 -11.27
C MET A 106 -19.71 -15.34 -9.99
N PRO A 107 -18.92 -15.93 -9.07
CA PRO A 107 -18.49 -15.22 -7.89
C PRO A 107 -17.49 -14.14 -8.27
N LEU A 108 -17.52 -13.04 -7.53
CA LEU A 108 -16.75 -11.84 -7.83
C LEU A 108 -15.96 -11.41 -6.60
N LEU A 109 -14.70 -11.07 -6.81
CA LEU A 109 -13.96 -10.21 -5.89
C LEU A 109 -13.88 -8.81 -6.49
N TYR A 110 -14.11 -7.78 -5.68
CA TYR A 110 -13.89 -6.41 -6.14
C TYR A 110 -13.15 -5.57 -5.11
N ALA A 111 -12.40 -4.57 -5.57
CA ALA A 111 -11.80 -3.55 -4.73
C ALA A 111 -12.34 -2.18 -5.13
N LYS A 112 -12.56 -1.32 -4.13
CA LYS A 112 -13.04 0.06 -4.32
C LYS A 112 -11.86 0.97 -4.66
N LEU A 113 -12.08 1.89 -5.58
CA LEU A 113 -11.10 2.84 -6.11
C LEU A 113 -11.59 4.29 -5.99
N ASP A 114 -12.55 4.55 -5.09
CA ASP A 114 -13.19 5.87 -4.88
C ASP A 114 -12.18 7.01 -4.63
N SER A 115 -10.99 6.68 -4.12
CA SER A 115 -9.89 7.62 -3.89
C SER A 115 -9.19 8.12 -5.15
N PHE A 116 -9.38 7.43 -6.28
CA PHE A 116 -8.78 7.76 -7.58
C PHE A 116 -9.84 8.20 -8.60
N THR A 117 -11.02 7.59 -8.56
CA THR A 117 -12.14 7.92 -9.44
C THR A 117 -13.43 7.68 -8.67
N GLU A 118 -14.33 8.66 -8.68
CA GLU A 118 -15.63 8.56 -8.00
C GLU A 118 -16.41 7.33 -8.50
N GLY A 119 -16.89 6.50 -7.56
CA GLY A 119 -17.57 5.24 -7.89
C GLY A 119 -16.65 4.17 -8.49
N GLY A 120 -15.35 4.41 -8.51
CA GLY A 120 -14.31 3.55 -9.05
C GLY A 120 -14.32 2.17 -8.41
N ARG A 121 -14.25 1.11 -9.21
CA ARG A 121 -13.99 -0.25 -8.73
C ARG A 121 -13.26 -1.09 -9.77
N ILE A 122 -12.53 -2.08 -9.29
CA ILE A 122 -12.00 -3.17 -10.10
C ILE A 122 -12.72 -4.47 -9.77
N GLU A 123 -13.12 -5.19 -10.80
CA GLU A 123 -13.86 -6.44 -10.71
C GLU A 123 -13.02 -7.62 -11.20
N ILE A 124 -12.96 -8.66 -10.38
CA ILE A 124 -12.19 -9.88 -10.63
C ILE A 124 -13.11 -11.09 -10.50
N PRO A 125 -13.58 -11.66 -11.62
CA PRO A 125 -14.32 -12.92 -11.58
C PRO A 125 -13.45 -14.03 -10.99
N LEU A 126 -14.03 -14.81 -10.08
CA LEU A 126 -13.38 -15.96 -9.46
C LEU A 126 -14.01 -17.23 -10.01
N HIS A 127 -13.20 -18.25 -10.28
CA HIS A 127 -13.71 -19.60 -10.55
C HIS A 127 -13.30 -20.55 -9.43
N PRO A 128 -14.22 -21.32 -8.82
CA PRO A 128 -13.91 -22.20 -7.69
C PRO A 128 -12.83 -23.27 -7.96
N GLU A 129 -12.60 -23.64 -9.22
CA GLU A 129 -11.50 -24.55 -9.62
C GLU A 129 -10.12 -24.08 -9.14
N ASN A 130 -9.95 -22.76 -8.95
CA ASN A 130 -8.69 -22.11 -8.60
C ASN A 130 -8.58 -21.85 -7.08
N PHE A 131 -9.57 -22.25 -6.27
CA PHE A 131 -9.47 -22.18 -4.82
C PHE A 131 -8.49 -23.22 -4.30
N ILE A 132 -7.62 -22.83 -3.37
CA ILE A 132 -6.56 -23.70 -2.85
C ILE A 132 -7.10 -24.72 -1.85
N THR A 133 -7.92 -24.29 -0.89
CA THR A 133 -8.51 -25.12 0.18
C THR A 133 -10.00 -24.84 0.33
N ASP A 134 -10.71 -25.65 1.11
CA ASP A 134 -12.12 -25.41 1.44
C ASP A 134 -12.32 -24.13 2.25
N SER A 135 -11.33 -23.77 3.09
CA SER A 135 -11.38 -22.49 3.81
C SER A 135 -11.17 -21.26 2.90
N SER A 136 -10.72 -21.45 1.66
CA SER A 136 -10.45 -20.35 0.75
C SER A 136 -11.70 -19.53 0.43
N TRP A 137 -12.86 -20.17 0.21
CA TRP A 137 -14.07 -19.42 -0.12
C TRP A 137 -14.60 -18.62 1.08
N GLU A 138 -14.39 -19.08 2.31
CA GLU A 138 -14.77 -18.35 3.53
C GLU A 138 -13.88 -17.11 3.70
N GLN A 139 -12.59 -17.27 3.44
CA GLN A 139 -11.62 -16.17 3.48
C GLN A 139 -11.70 -15.23 2.29
N LEU A 140 -12.26 -15.65 1.16
CA LEU A 140 -12.54 -14.78 0.02
C LEU A 140 -13.93 -14.13 0.10
N SER A 141 -14.78 -14.54 1.06
CA SER A 141 -16.12 -13.98 1.26
C SER A 141 -16.11 -12.74 2.16
N GLY A 142 -17.01 -11.80 1.88
CA GLY A 142 -17.13 -10.57 2.68
C GLY A 142 -15.97 -9.61 2.45
N GLN A 143 -15.73 -8.72 3.41
CA GLN A 143 -14.63 -7.74 3.34
C GLN A 143 -13.37 -8.30 4.00
N ARG A 144 -12.27 -8.34 3.24
CA ARG A 144 -10.97 -8.82 3.69
C ARG A 144 -9.86 -8.00 3.07
N ARG A 145 -8.76 -7.80 3.79
CA ARG A 145 -7.54 -7.25 3.18
C ARG A 145 -6.81 -8.39 2.49
N LEU A 146 -6.59 -8.27 1.19
CA LEU A 146 -5.97 -9.31 0.39
C LEU A 146 -4.86 -8.73 -0.47
N PHE A 147 -3.84 -9.53 -0.69
CA PHE A 147 -2.90 -9.37 -1.77
C PHE A 147 -3.50 -9.98 -3.04
N LEU A 148 -3.34 -9.27 -4.16
CA LEU A 148 -3.76 -9.67 -5.48
C LEU A 148 -2.62 -9.38 -6.46
N LEU A 149 -2.25 -10.40 -7.24
CA LEU A 149 -1.54 -10.25 -8.49
C LEU A 149 -2.52 -10.47 -9.63
N GLY A 150 -2.70 -9.47 -10.49
CA GLY A 150 -3.68 -9.51 -11.55
C GLY A 150 -3.19 -8.91 -12.87
N ARG A 151 -3.99 -9.14 -13.90
CA ARG A 151 -3.86 -8.50 -15.22
C ARG A 151 -5.15 -7.76 -15.54
N ILE A 152 -5.04 -6.51 -15.99
CA ILE A 152 -6.18 -5.72 -16.47
C ILE A 152 -6.70 -6.34 -17.76
N THR A 153 -8.01 -6.58 -17.84
CA THR A 153 -8.71 -7.10 -19.02
C THR A 153 -9.81 -6.17 -19.53
N GLY A 154 -10.02 -5.04 -18.85
CA GLY A 154 -10.89 -3.95 -19.30
C GLY A 154 -10.47 -2.68 -18.57
N SER A 155 -10.11 -1.64 -19.32
CA SER A 155 -9.51 -0.40 -18.81
C SER A 155 -10.49 0.77 -18.66
N GLU A 156 -11.80 0.53 -18.82
CA GLU A 156 -12.83 1.56 -18.76
C GLU A 156 -13.10 2.01 -17.31
N LEU A 157 -12.75 3.25 -16.97
CA LEU A 157 -13.15 3.85 -15.69
C LEU A 157 -14.63 4.30 -15.75
N PRO A 158 -15.38 4.22 -14.63
CA PRO A 158 -14.95 3.84 -13.27
C PRO A 158 -14.94 2.32 -13.00
N HIS A 159 -15.15 1.47 -14.01
CA HIS A 159 -15.37 0.03 -13.83
C HIS A 159 -14.30 -0.82 -14.53
N LEU A 160 -13.17 -1.00 -13.85
CA LEU A 160 -12.09 -1.83 -14.35
C LEU A 160 -12.43 -3.32 -14.23
N LYS A 161 -11.91 -4.11 -15.17
CA LYS A 161 -11.98 -5.58 -15.12
C LYS A 161 -10.58 -6.15 -15.07
N ALA A 162 -10.40 -7.22 -14.30
CA ALA A 162 -9.14 -7.92 -14.22
C ALA A 162 -9.31 -9.42 -14.03
N GLN A 163 -8.22 -10.14 -14.27
CA GLN A 163 -8.09 -11.56 -13.93
C GLN A 163 -7.01 -11.74 -12.88
N ALA A 164 -7.30 -12.53 -11.85
CA ALA A 164 -6.34 -12.88 -10.83
C ALA A 164 -5.41 -14.02 -11.29
N TYR A 165 -4.13 -13.85 -11.04
CA TYR A 165 -3.13 -14.90 -11.07
C TYR A 165 -3.07 -15.56 -9.69
N VAL A 166 -2.99 -14.72 -8.65
CA VAL A 166 -2.99 -15.13 -7.24
C VAL A 166 -3.78 -14.12 -6.40
N ILE A 167 -4.54 -14.63 -5.44
CA ILE A 167 -5.10 -13.86 -4.33
C ILE A 167 -4.75 -14.56 -3.02
N GLY A 168 -4.30 -13.81 -2.02
CA GLY A 168 -3.90 -14.39 -0.75
C GLY A 168 -3.55 -13.37 0.32
N HIS A 169 -2.91 -13.85 1.38
CA HIS A 169 -2.38 -13.04 2.46
C HIS A 169 -0.86 -12.91 2.33
N LEU A 170 -0.34 -11.72 2.61
CA LEU A 170 1.09 -11.50 2.77
C LEU A 170 1.45 -11.32 4.24
N TYR A 171 2.56 -11.93 4.64
CA TYR A 171 3.13 -11.87 5.99
C TYR A 171 4.58 -11.39 5.88
N ASP A 172 5.10 -10.69 6.89
CA ASP A 172 6.53 -10.40 6.97
C ASP A 172 7.15 -11.22 8.10
N ALA A 173 7.99 -12.20 7.75
CA ALA A 173 8.58 -13.13 8.72
C ALA A 173 9.73 -12.54 9.56
N ASP A 174 10.33 -11.39 9.16
CA ASP A 174 11.61 -10.92 9.75
C ASP A 174 11.57 -9.52 10.38
N ARG A 175 10.40 -8.98 10.75
CA ARG A 175 10.35 -7.73 11.52
C ARG A 175 10.11 -8.03 13.00
N PRO A 176 11.16 -8.22 13.83
CA PRO A 176 11.00 -8.17 15.26
C PRO A 176 10.58 -6.74 15.65
N GLU A 177 9.52 -6.64 16.44
CA GLU A 177 9.20 -5.50 17.31
C GLU A 177 8.91 -4.15 16.64
N ALA A 178 8.62 -4.10 15.34
CA ALA A 178 7.98 -2.90 14.80
C ALA A 178 6.49 -2.97 15.14
N GLU A 179 5.96 -1.94 15.83
CA GLU A 179 4.52 -1.65 16.06
C GLU A 179 3.68 -1.54 14.76
N THR A 180 4.26 -1.95 13.63
CA THR A 180 3.67 -2.07 12.30
C THR A 180 3.33 -3.52 11.93
N LEU A 181 3.21 -4.44 12.89
CA LEU A 181 2.58 -5.73 12.68
C LEU A 181 1.32 -5.81 13.55
N ASP A 182 0.23 -6.34 13.00
CA ASP A 182 -0.91 -6.72 13.84
C ASP A 182 -0.49 -7.91 14.75
N PRO A 183 -1.28 -8.26 15.79
CA PRO A 183 -0.97 -9.38 16.68
C PRO A 183 -0.80 -10.74 15.98
N PHE A 184 -1.08 -10.84 14.68
CA PHE A 184 -0.96 -12.03 13.86
C PHE A 184 0.23 -11.99 12.89
N GLY A 185 1.15 -11.02 13.03
CA GLY A 185 2.34 -10.90 12.18
C GLY A 185 2.04 -10.46 10.74
N ARG A 186 0.87 -9.84 10.50
CA ARG A 186 0.52 -9.27 9.19
C ARG A 186 1.13 -7.89 9.05
N LEU A 187 1.56 -7.55 7.83
CA LEU A 187 1.93 -6.18 7.46
C LEU A 187 0.86 -5.21 7.99
N SER A 188 1.26 -4.22 8.80
CA SER A 188 0.34 -3.27 9.44
C SER A 188 -0.69 -2.80 8.44
N GLU A 189 -1.93 -2.77 8.92
CA GLU A 189 -3.14 -2.49 8.16
C GLU A 189 -3.07 -1.22 7.30
N ARG A 190 -2.07 -0.34 7.51
CA ARG A 190 -2.00 0.94 6.79
C ARG A 190 -0.66 1.27 6.15
N MET A 191 0.43 0.55 6.46
CA MET A 191 1.82 1.03 6.23
C MET A 191 2.09 2.41 6.86
N GLU A 192 1.15 2.92 7.64
CA GLU A 192 1.14 4.27 8.13
C GLU A 192 1.64 4.27 9.57
N VAL A 193 2.71 5.03 9.81
CA VAL A 193 3.30 5.29 11.11
C VAL A 193 2.73 6.62 11.60
N PHE A 194 2.02 6.60 12.72
CA PHE A 194 1.46 7.83 13.27
C PHE A 194 2.55 8.70 13.89
N PRO A 195 2.38 10.03 13.92
CA PRO A 195 3.42 10.93 14.43
C PRO A 195 3.94 10.59 15.84
N PRO A 196 3.12 10.17 16.83
CA PRO A 196 3.63 9.80 18.16
C PRO A 196 4.55 8.57 18.18
N MET A 197 4.53 7.74 17.12
CA MET A 197 5.39 6.56 16.99
C MET A 197 6.80 6.91 16.46
N ILE A 198 6.98 8.14 15.98
CA ILE A 198 8.30 8.67 15.62
C ILE A 198 8.94 9.17 16.90
N ASP A 199 10.12 8.65 17.27
CA ASP A 199 10.69 8.89 18.60
C ASP A 199 10.88 10.38 18.91
N HIS A 200 11.26 11.15 17.88
CA HIS A 200 11.46 12.60 17.93
C HIS A 200 10.16 13.37 18.21
N PHE A 201 8.99 12.76 17.99
CA PHE A 201 7.67 13.35 18.18
C PHE A 201 6.85 12.66 19.27
N ARG A 202 7.42 11.71 20.02
CA ARG A 202 6.69 10.89 21.01
C ARG A 202 5.90 11.73 22.04
N GLY A 203 6.46 12.87 22.44
CA GLY A 203 5.87 13.79 23.42
C GLY A 203 4.56 14.45 22.99
N ILE A 204 4.18 14.39 21.70
CA ILE A 204 2.92 15.03 21.24
C ILE A 204 1.66 14.39 21.82
N SER A 205 1.77 13.15 22.30
CA SER A 205 0.67 12.43 22.97
C SER A 205 0.23 13.10 24.28
N GLU A 206 1.11 13.90 24.89
CA GLU A 206 0.84 14.66 26.12
C GLU A 206 0.02 15.94 25.84
N ILE A 207 0.04 16.43 24.60
CA ILE A 207 -0.67 17.66 24.20
C ILE A 207 -2.14 17.33 23.89
N ARG A 208 -3.00 17.62 24.87
CA ARG A 208 -4.46 17.46 24.73
C ARG A 208 -5.06 18.58 23.90
N GLY A 209 -5.43 18.24 22.67
CA GLY A 209 -6.18 19.12 21.76
C GLY A 209 -5.33 20.25 21.17
N VAL A 210 -5.83 20.79 20.07
CA VAL A 210 -5.26 21.96 19.39
C VAL A 210 -6.40 22.96 19.18
N SER A 211 -6.21 24.19 19.64
CA SER A 211 -7.22 25.24 19.45
C SER A 211 -7.22 25.75 18.02
N LYS A 212 -8.36 26.27 17.56
CA LYS A 212 -8.47 26.92 16.25
C LYS A 212 -7.47 28.07 16.08
N LYS A 213 -7.22 28.85 17.14
CA LYS A 213 -6.24 29.94 17.14
C LYS A 213 -4.81 29.44 16.90
N GLU A 214 -4.43 28.32 17.51
CA GLU A 214 -3.10 27.72 17.30
C GLU A 214 -2.96 27.20 15.87
N LEU A 215 -4.00 26.56 15.31
CA LEU A 215 -4.02 26.15 13.90
C LEU A 215 -3.92 27.35 12.96
N ASP A 216 -4.73 28.39 13.17
CA ASP A 216 -4.71 29.61 12.36
C ASP A 216 -3.32 30.31 12.43
N GLY A 217 -2.57 30.11 13.52
CA GLY A 217 -1.19 30.57 13.66
C GLY A 217 -0.23 29.98 12.63
N LEU A 218 -0.47 28.75 12.15
CA LEU A 218 0.35 28.13 11.11
C LEU A 218 0.25 28.84 9.75
N ARG A 219 -0.79 29.65 9.51
CA ARG A 219 -0.97 30.40 8.25
C ARG A 219 0.20 31.36 7.97
N GLY A 220 0.83 31.87 9.03
CA GLY A 220 1.93 32.83 8.93
C GLY A 220 3.33 32.21 8.90
N ILE A 221 3.46 30.89 9.01
CA ILE A 221 4.75 30.20 9.07
C ILE A 221 5.13 29.74 7.66
N SER A 222 6.30 30.12 7.15
CA SER A 222 6.68 29.71 5.78
C SER A 222 6.97 28.20 5.71
N GLU A 223 6.94 27.63 4.50
CA GLU A 223 7.37 26.25 4.28
C GLU A 223 8.81 26.01 4.74
N TRP A 224 9.67 27.02 4.51
CA TRP A 224 11.06 27.03 4.95
C TRP A 224 11.18 26.98 6.48
N ASP A 225 10.42 27.79 7.20
CA ASP A 225 10.46 27.80 8.68
C ASP A 225 9.99 26.45 9.26
N ILE A 226 8.99 25.82 8.64
CA ILE A 226 8.56 24.46 9.03
C ILE A 226 9.67 23.46 8.76
N LYS A 227 10.28 23.50 7.56
CA LYS A 227 11.38 22.62 7.17
C LYS A 227 12.57 22.74 8.13
N GLU A 228 12.98 23.96 8.48
CA GLU A 228 14.04 24.23 9.46
C GLU A 228 13.66 23.73 10.87
N ALA A 229 12.45 24.01 11.33
CA ALA A 229 11.99 23.55 12.63
C ALA A 229 12.02 22.01 12.72
N PHE A 230 11.56 21.32 11.69
CA PHE A 230 11.61 19.85 11.64
C PHE A 230 13.04 19.32 11.57
N ALA A 231 13.89 19.93 10.75
CA ALA A 231 15.31 19.56 10.66
C ALA A 231 15.99 19.69 12.03
N GLU A 232 15.77 20.79 12.74
CA GLU A 232 16.34 21.00 14.07
C GLU A 232 15.81 19.97 15.09
N ILE A 233 14.51 19.68 15.07
CA ILE A 233 13.89 18.67 15.96
C ILE A 233 14.50 17.28 15.74
N ILE A 234 14.78 16.90 14.49
CA ILE A 234 15.43 15.62 14.18
C ILE A 234 16.96 15.66 14.27
N GLY A 235 17.54 16.81 14.65
CA GLY A 235 18.98 17.01 14.76
C GLY A 235 19.72 17.05 13.43
N GLU A 236 19.06 17.39 12.33
CA GLU A 236 19.67 17.52 11.00
C GLU A 236 20.36 18.88 10.84
N PRO A 237 21.70 18.94 10.74
CA PRO A 237 22.45 20.20 10.68
C PRO A 237 22.38 20.91 9.32
N PHE A 238 21.99 20.21 8.25
CA PHE A 238 22.00 20.76 6.90
C PHE A 238 20.60 20.76 6.29
N VAL A 239 20.02 21.95 6.14
CA VAL A 239 18.73 22.14 5.45
C VAL A 239 19.00 22.57 4.02
N PRO A 240 18.75 21.71 3.01
CA PRO A 240 19.01 22.06 1.62
C PRO A 240 18.05 23.14 1.13
N ARG A 241 18.50 24.00 0.22
CA ARG A 241 17.63 24.92 -0.52
C ARG A 241 16.90 24.19 -1.64
N ASP A 242 15.69 24.65 -1.94
CA ASP A 242 14.84 24.04 -2.96
C ASP A 242 15.45 24.22 -4.35
N TRP A 243 15.42 23.18 -5.17
CA TRP A 243 15.91 23.22 -6.55
C TRP A 243 15.05 22.35 -7.48
N GLY A 244 14.98 22.71 -8.76
CA GLY A 244 13.97 22.22 -9.71
C GLY A 244 13.94 20.72 -10.04
N GLY A 245 14.82 19.91 -9.45
CA GLY A 245 14.87 18.46 -9.61
C GLY A 245 14.81 17.66 -8.31
N GLU A 246 14.45 18.31 -7.19
CA GLU A 246 14.35 17.62 -5.91
C GLU A 246 13.23 16.56 -5.92
N ARG A 247 13.52 15.42 -5.29
CA ARG A 247 12.57 14.31 -5.11
C ARG A 247 11.92 14.35 -3.73
N SER A 248 12.59 14.99 -2.77
CA SER A 248 12.13 15.29 -1.42
C SER A 248 12.69 16.63 -0.98
N ASP A 249 12.01 17.30 -0.06
CA ASP A 249 12.42 18.61 0.46
C ASP A 249 13.54 18.45 1.49
N LEU A 250 13.52 17.36 2.27
CA LEU A 250 14.57 17.00 3.22
C LEU A 250 14.81 15.49 3.21
N PHE A 251 16.07 15.08 3.18
CA PHE A 251 16.48 13.69 3.38
C PHE A 251 17.38 13.62 4.62
N SER A 252 17.08 12.72 5.55
CA SER A 252 17.85 12.55 6.78
C SER A 252 17.99 11.09 7.19
N ALA A 253 19.14 10.73 7.76
CA ALA A 253 19.39 9.43 8.39
C ALA A 253 19.21 9.46 9.92
N ARG A 254 18.78 10.59 10.49
CA ARG A 254 18.70 10.80 11.94
C ARG A 254 17.34 10.46 12.55
N VAL A 255 16.30 10.35 11.73
CA VAL A 255 14.96 9.95 12.18
C VAL A 255 15.04 8.56 12.79
N SER A 256 14.41 8.37 13.95
CA SER A 256 14.35 7.08 14.62
C SER A 256 12.92 6.61 14.88
N LEU A 257 12.72 5.30 14.69
CA LEU A 257 11.49 4.57 14.96
C LEU A 257 11.83 3.42 15.91
N GLY A 258 11.24 3.40 17.10
CA GLY A 258 11.51 2.34 18.09
C GLY A 258 12.98 2.28 18.51
N GLY A 259 13.66 3.44 18.58
CA GLY A 259 15.07 3.54 18.95
C GLY A 259 16.06 3.21 17.82
N ARG A 260 15.59 2.84 16.63
CA ARG A 260 16.44 2.53 15.47
C ARG A 260 16.45 3.70 14.48
N ALA A 261 17.63 4.12 14.05
CA ALA A 261 17.76 5.11 12.98
C ALA A 261 17.26 4.54 11.63
N VAL A 262 16.51 5.35 10.88
CA VAL A 262 15.88 4.98 9.61
C VAL A 262 16.07 6.12 8.60
N SER A 263 16.56 5.81 7.40
CA SER A 263 16.67 6.83 6.35
C SER A 263 15.28 7.32 5.95
N THR A 264 15.09 8.63 5.99
CA THR A 264 13.78 9.26 5.85
C THR A 264 13.81 10.39 4.84
N ALA A 265 12.84 10.36 3.92
CA ALA A 265 12.58 11.46 3.00
C ALA A 265 11.30 12.20 3.41
N PHE A 266 11.36 13.52 3.39
CA PHE A 266 10.25 14.40 3.75
C PHE A 266 9.76 15.18 2.53
N ILE A 267 8.45 15.32 2.42
CA ILE A 267 7.84 16.44 1.71
C ILE A 267 7.15 17.35 2.72
N PHE A 268 7.47 18.63 2.66
CA PHE A 268 6.77 19.71 3.33
C PHE A 268 5.83 20.38 2.34
N LYS A 269 4.62 20.69 2.81
CA LYS A 269 3.69 21.54 2.08
C LYS A 269 3.28 22.68 2.99
N GLY A 270 3.88 23.84 2.73
CA GLY A 270 3.63 25.06 3.47
C GLY A 270 2.20 25.58 3.29
N PRO A 271 1.86 26.67 3.98
CA PRO A 271 0.49 27.16 4.08
C PRO A 271 0.04 28.01 2.88
N SER A 272 0.71 27.96 1.72
CA SER A 272 0.49 28.89 0.60
C SER A 272 -0.98 29.07 0.17
N LYS A 273 -1.83 28.05 0.42
CA LYS A 273 -3.30 28.15 0.26
C LYS A 273 -4.11 27.81 1.52
N PHE A 274 -3.47 27.58 2.68
CA PHE A 274 -4.02 27.15 3.98
C PHE A 274 -5.42 26.53 3.86
N LYS A 275 -5.48 25.40 3.18
CA LYS A 275 -6.68 24.65 2.82
C LYS A 275 -6.36 23.16 2.94
N PRO A 276 -7.36 22.27 2.97
CA PRO A 276 -7.08 20.83 2.95
C PRO A 276 -6.17 20.44 1.78
N LEU A 277 -5.14 19.64 2.07
CA LEU A 277 -4.22 19.13 1.05
C LEU A 277 -4.89 18.06 0.22
N THR A 278 -5.01 18.33 -1.08
CA THR A 278 -5.55 17.39 -2.07
C THR A 278 -4.43 16.83 -2.95
N VAL A 279 -4.70 15.74 -3.66
CA VAL A 279 -3.73 15.14 -4.61
C VAL A 279 -3.30 16.15 -5.68
N ALA A 280 -4.21 17.03 -6.10
CA ALA A 280 -3.92 18.07 -7.09
C ALA A 280 -2.92 19.13 -6.58
N ASP A 281 -2.78 19.28 -5.26
CA ASP A 281 -1.79 20.17 -4.65
C ASP A 281 -0.38 19.56 -4.62
N LEU A 282 -0.26 18.26 -4.93
CA LEU A 282 1.01 17.50 -4.97
C LEU A 282 1.52 17.27 -6.40
N GLY A 283 1.22 18.23 -7.29
CA GLY A 283 1.54 18.18 -8.71
C GLY A 283 0.49 17.44 -9.54
N LYS A 284 0.73 17.38 -10.87
CA LYS A 284 -0.18 16.70 -11.80
C LYS A 284 -0.31 15.23 -11.40
N ASN A 285 -1.52 14.82 -11.02
CA ASN A 285 -1.84 13.48 -10.52
C ASN A 285 -0.97 12.99 -9.35
N GLY A 286 -0.51 13.89 -8.48
CA GLY A 286 0.32 13.51 -7.32
C GLY A 286 1.75 13.10 -7.68
N ASP A 287 2.31 13.61 -8.78
CA ASP A 287 3.68 13.34 -9.21
C ASP A 287 4.74 13.53 -8.11
N GLN A 288 4.52 14.47 -7.18
CA GLN A 288 5.42 14.65 -6.03
C GLN A 288 5.45 13.43 -5.10
N ILE A 289 4.31 12.73 -4.89
CA ILE A 289 4.29 11.47 -4.16
C ILE A 289 5.10 10.42 -4.92
N SER A 290 4.92 10.31 -6.24
CA SER A 290 5.70 9.35 -7.03
C SER A 290 7.19 9.63 -6.91
N ARG A 291 7.62 10.90 -6.98
CA ARG A 291 9.04 11.28 -6.83
C ARG A 291 9.57 10.99 -5.44
N LEU A 292 8.79 11.25 -4.40
CA LEU A 292 9.16 10.96 -3.02
C LEU A 292 9.43 9.47 -2.83
N PHE A 293 8.59 8.61 -3.40
CA PHE A 293 8.82 7.17 -3.43
C PHE A 293 9.89 6.73 -4.46
N THR A 294 10.64 7.63 -5.10
CA THR A 294 11.89 7.27 -5.81
C THR A 294 13.14 7.60 -4.99
N GLU A 295 12.99 8.21 -3.81
CA GLU A 295 14.11 8.41 -2.89
C GLU A 295 14.55 7.07 -2.29
N PRO A 296 15.87 6.87 -2.06
CA PRO A 296 16.42 5.70 -1.37
C PRO A 296 16.20 5.80 0.15
N ALA A 297 15.00 6.22 0.56
CA ALA A 297 14.57 6.31 1.94
C ALA A 297 13.79 5.06 2.34
N GLN A 298 14.03 4.57 3.55
CA GLN A 298 13.28 3.47 4.17
C GLN A 298 11.95 3.92 4.77
N PHE A 299 11.83 5.21 5.08
CA PHE A 299 10.64 5.84 5.64
C PHE A 299 10.33 7.14 4.90
N VAL A 300 9.03 7.44 4.76
CA VAL A 300 8.58 8.60 3.99
C VAL A 300 7.63 9.44 4.83
N VAL A 301 7.82 10.76 4.87
CA VAL A 301 6.96 11.65 5.64
C VAL A 301 6.38 12.71 4.72
N LEU A 302 5.07 12.93 4.79
CA LEU A 302 4.42 14.08 4.19
C LEU A 302 3.84 14.94 5.31
N GLN A 303 4.30 16.18 5.38
CA GLN A 303 3.81 17.18 6.32
C GLN A 303 3.00 18.26 5.60
N HIS A 304 1.89 18.68 6.22
CA HIS A 304 1.12 19.84 5.78
C HIS A 304 0.55 20.63 6.96
N CYS A 305 0.44 21.95 6.80
CA CYS A 305 -0.06 22.86 7.85
C CYS A 305 -1.59 22.86 8.04
N HIS A 306 -2.33 22.08 7.27
CA HIS A 306 -3.78 21.92 7.37
C HIS A 306 -4.15 20.42 7.31
N GLN A 307 -5.44 20.11 7.35
CA GLN A 307 -5.97 18.76 7.11
C GLN A 307 -5.41 18.12 5.83
N ILE A 308 -5.03 16.85 5.90
CA ILE A 308 -4.67 16.02 4.75
C ILE A 308 -5.88 15.17 4.36
N THR A 309 -6.28 15.20 3.09
CA THR A 309 -7.47 14.48 2.61
C THR A 309 -7.23 12.97 2.50
N ALA A 310 -8.32 12.18 2.50
CA ALA A 310 -8.26 10.73 2.32
C ALA A 310 -7.60 10.33 0.98
N GLY A 311 -7.85 11.07 -0.10
CA GLY A 311 -7.24 10.80 -1.41
C GLY A 311 -5.71 10.86 -1.38
N VAL A 312 -5.10 11.82 -0.66
CA VAL A 312 -3.63 11.88 -0.48
C VAL A 312 -3.13 10.67 0.29
N ARG A 313 -3.82 10.27 1.36
CA ARG A 313 -3.48 9.09 2.16
C ARG A 313 -3.53 7.80 1.34
N ASP A 314 -4.54 7.66 0.49
CA ASP A 314 -4.68 6.49 -0.38
C ASP A 314 -3.63 6.45 -1.49
N HIS A 315 -3.21 7.62 -2.00
CA HIS A 315 -2.06 7.71 -2.92
C HIS A 315 -0.76 7.29 -2.22
N MET A 316 -0.44 7.85 -1.05
CA MET A 316 0.75 7.44 -0.28
C MET A 316 0.77 5.93 -0.04
N ARG A 317 -0.38 5.35 0.32
CA ARG A 317 -0.50 3.89 0.52
C ARG A 317 -0.28 3.09 -0.75
N ALA A 318 -0.73 3.59 -1.90
CA ALA A 318 -0.54 2.90 -3.18
C ALA A 318 0.94 2.73 -3.54
N PHE A 319 1.79 3.71 -3.24
CA PHE A 319 3.23 3.61 -3.45
C PHE A 319 3.92 2.82 -2.32
N ALA A 320 3.47 2.99 -1.07
CA ALA A 320 4.03 2.30 0.10
C ALA A 320 3.87 0.77 0.09
N THR A 321 2.92 0.25 -0.69
CA THR A 321 2.54 -1.17 -0.71
C THR A 321 3.14 -1.94 -1.90
N ARG A 322 4.16 -1.38 -2.56
CA ARG A 322 4.93 -2.08 -3.59
C ARG A 322 5.67 -3.26 -2.96
N ILE A 323 5.37 -4.48 -3.40
CA ILE A 323 5.72 -5.71 -2.66
C ILE A 323 7.22 -5.91 -2.40
N HIS A 324 8.06 -5.52 -3.35
CA HIS A 324 9.50 -5.68 -3.21
C HIS A 324 10.18 -4.50 -2.48
N ASP A 325 9.42 -3.46 -2.17
CA ASP A 325 9.90 -2.22 -1.59
C ASP A 325 8.82 -1.59 -0.69
N LEU A 326 8.41 -2.37 0.32
CA LEU A 326 7.40 -1.97 1.30
C LEU A 326 7.97 -0.87 2.19
N ARG A 327 7.57 0.36 1.90
CA ARG A 327 8.05 1.56 2.60
C ARG A 327 6.96 2.16 3.47
N PRO A 328 7.09 2.11 4.80
CA PRO A 328 6.16 2.80 5.68
C PRO A 328 6.19 4.31 5.41
N PHE A 329 5.08 4.97 5.73
CA PHE A 329 4.96 6.42 5.60
C PHE A 329 4.27 7.06 6.80
N SER A 330 4.44 8.36 6.98
CA SER A 330 3.69 9.16 7.96
C SER A 330 3.05 10.37 7.30
N LEU A 331 1.87 10.72 7.79
CA LEU A 331 1.15 11.93 7.43
C LEU A 331 1.08 12.82 8.67
N ILE A 332 1.64 14.02 8.58
CA ILE A 332 1.63 15.01 9.66
C ILE A 332 0.74 16.17 9.19
N ASP A 333 -0.48 16.24 9.73
CA ASP A 333 -1.41 17.32 9.41
C ASP A 333 -1.15 18.59 10.25
N GLY A 334 -1.98 19.62 10.06
CA GLY A 334 -1.83 20.88 10.80
C GLY A 334 -1.93 20.72 12.32
N ALA A 335 -2.80 19.83 12.82
CA ALA A 335 -2.94 19.62 14.26
C ALA A 335 -1.70 18.93 14.82
N ASP A 336 -1.18 17.91 14.14
CA ASP A 336 0.05 17.25 14.55
C ASP A 336 1.26 18.19 14.42
N THR A 337 1.31 19.03 13.40
CA THR A 337 2.32 20.08 13.25
C THR A 337 2.32 21.03 14.44
N VAL A 338 1.16 21.53 14.87
CA VAL A 338 1.07 22.37 16.07
C VAL A 338 1.59 21.63 17.30
N ARG A 339 1.17 20.37 17.51
CA ARG A 339 1.61 19.60 18.68
C ARG A 339 3.12 19.40 18.68
N ILE A 340 3.71 19.05 17.53
CA ILE A 340 5.16 18.88 17.37
C ILE A 340 5.88 20.18 17.73
N LEU A 341 5.50 21.30 17.10
CA LEU A 341 6.12 22.59 17.36
C LEU A 341 5.96 23.01 18.83
N LYS A 342 4.81 22.72 19.45
CA LYS A 342 4.54 23.07 20.85
C LYS A 342 5.40 22.30 21.83
N VAL A 343 5.53 20.97 21.66
CA VAL A 343 6.38 20.12 22.52
C VAL A 343 7.84 20.57 22.49
N HIS A 344 8.30 21.00 21.31
CA HIS A 344 9.69 21.42 21.09
C HIS A 344 9.92 22.92 21.31
N GLY A 345 8.94 23.67 21.82
CA GLY A 345 9.08 25.11 22.08
C GLY A 345 9.26 25.97 20.82
N LYS A 346 8.83 25.48 19.65
CA LYS A 346 8.97 26.13 18.34
C LYS A 346 7.68 26.78 17.81
N LEU A 347 6.60 26.78 18.60
CA LEU A 347 5.33 27.37 18.19
C LEU A 347 5.45 28.90 18.11
N GLY A 348 5.28 29.48 16.92
CA GLY A 348 5.47 30.91 16.68
C GLY A 348 6.88 31.30 16.27
N TYR A 349 7.67 30.36 15.71
CA TYR A 349 8.99 30.61 15.15
C TYR A 349 8.98 31.89 14.27
N ARG A 350 9.66 32.92 14.77
CA ARG A 350 10.15 34.07 14.03
C ARG A 350 11.66 33.98 14.17
N VAL A 351 12.36 33.67 13.09
CA VAL A 351 13.82 33.73 13.02
C VAL A 351 14.27 35.17 13.30
#